data_AF-A0A0G1X4S0-F1
#
_entry.id   AF-A0A0G1X4S0-F1
#
_cell.length_a   1.000
_cell.length_b   1.000
_cell.length_c   1.000
_cell.angle_alpha   90.00
_cell.angle_beta   90.00
_cell.angle_gamma   90.00
#
_symmetry.space_group_name_H-M   'P 1'
#
loop_
_entity.id
_entity.type
_entity.pdbx_description
1 polymer ?
#
loop_
_entity_poly.entity_id
_entity_poly.type
_entity_poly.pdbx_seq_one_letter_code
_entity_poly.pdbx_strand_id
1 'polypeptide(L)'
;MERHIKSALIIKKAEQYLGLPYKYGAYRDAHIKTEPEGFDCSFFTYWVYKKALALELPLSSLAQASVAFRNNTEVQNLSDAKTGDLLFFKGDQGHYNESLFDNQRDIYIGHVGIYIQETGEVIHAQSKMGVIKEKLVDLQTRNPRAYQVTFIGNYY
;
A
#
# COMPACT_ATOMS: atom_id res chain seq x y z
N MET A 1 -6.50 -10.35 -18.35
CA MET A 1 -7.57 -9.76 -17.50
C MET A 1 -7.47 -8.25 -17.57
N GLU A 2 -8.57 -7.56 -17.84
CA GLU A 2 -8.58 -6.10 -17.92
C GLU A 2 -8.33 -5.44 -16.57
N ARG A 3 -7.80 -4.21 -16.59
CA ARG A 3 -7.40 -3.47 -15.39
C ARG A 3 -8.53 -3.28 -14.40
N HIS A 4 -9.73 -2.91 -14.89
CA HIS A 4 -10.89 -2.68 -14.03
C HIS A 4 -11.32 -3.95 -13.26
N ILE A 5 -11.19 -5.13 -13.88
CA ILE A 5 -11.47 -6.42 -13.23
C ILE A 5 -10.41 -6.71 -12.15
N LYS A 6 -9.12 -6.50 -12.45
CA LYS A 6 -8.03 -6.65 -11.47
C LYS A 6 -8.26 -5.74 -10.26
N SER A 7 -8.57 -4.46 -10.49
CA SER A 7 -8.87 -3.49 -9.45
C SER A 7 -10.08 -3.92 -8.59
N ALA A 8 -11.17 -4.37 -9.21
CA ALA A 8 -12.34 -4.85 -8.46
C ALA A 8 -12.02 -6.06 -7.57
N LEU A 9 -11.19 -6.99 -8.04
CA LEU A 9 -10.74 -8.14 -7.23
C LEU A 9 -9.89 -7.70 -6.04
N ILE A 10 -8.99 -6.74 -6.24
CA ILE A 10 -8.14 -6.16 -5.19
C ILE A 10 -9.00 -5.49 -4.12
N ILE A 11 -9.93 -4.62 -4.51
CA ILE A 11 -10.80 -3.92 -3.54
C ILE A 11 -11.69 -4.90 -2.80
N LYS A 12 -12.35 -5.82 -3.52
CA LYS A 12 -13.19 -6.86 -2.90
C LYS A 12 -12.40 -7.69 -1.89
N LYS A 13 -11.15 -8.03 -2.19
CA LYS A 13 -10.28 -8.78 -1.29
C LYS A 13 -9.83 -7.94 -0.10
N ALA A 14 -9.46 -6.69 -0.30
CA ALA A 14 -9.06 -5.76 0.76
C ALA A 14 -10.20 -5.54 1.77
N GLU A 15 -11.43 -5.38 1.30
CA GLU A 15 -12.60 -5.11 2.15
C GLU A 15 -12.96 -6.27 3.09
N GLN A 16 -12.58 -7.51 2.76
CA GLN A 16 -12.81 -8.66 3.65
C GLN A 16 -12.07 -8.58 4.97
N TYR A 17 -11.02 -7.75 5.04
CA TYR A 17 -10.15 -7.66 6.21
C TYR A 17 -10.42 -6.39 7.03
N LEU A 18 -11.39 -5.55 6.65
CA LEU A 18 -11.75 -4.35 7.41
C LEU A 18 -12.05 -4.71 8.87
N GLY A 19 -11.46 -3.96 9.80
CA GLY A 19 -11.58 -4.16 11.24
C GLY A 19 -10.55 -5.13 11.84
N LEU A 20 -9.77 -5.87 11.04
CA LEU A 20 -8.68 -6.68 11.60
C LEU A 20 -7.60 -5.80 12.25
N PRO A 21 -7.04 -6.20 13.40
CA PRO A 21 -6.09 -5.39 14.15
C PRO A 21 -4.78 -5.19 13.41
N TYR A 22 -4.10 -4.10 13.76
CA TYR A 22 -2.74 -3.87 13.30
C TYR A 22 -1.76 -4.70 14.12
N LYS A 23 -0.81 -5.34 13.44
CA LYS A 23 0.28 -6.10 14.07
C LYS A 23 1.58 -5.86 13.33
N TYR A 24 2.50 -5.12 13.96
CA TYR A 24 3.80 -4.83 13.35
C TYR A 24 4.57 -6.11 13.08
N GLY A 25 5.07 -6.28 11.85
CA GLY A 25 5.79 -7.48 11.46
C GLY A 25 4.89 -8.71 11.39
N ALA A 26 3.57 -8.53 11.13
CA ALA A 26 2.61 -9.63 11.07
C ALA A 26 3.05 -10.75 10.12
N TYR A 27 3.82 -10.44 9.08
CA TYR A 27 4.40 -11.42 8.17
C TYR A 27 5.32 -12.46 8.84
N ARG A 28 5.88 -12.15 10.03
CA ARG A 28 6.78 -13.05 10.79
C ARG A 28 5.99 -14.10 11.57
N ASP A 29 4.79 -13.74 12.01
CA ASP A 29 3.90 -14.58 12.80
C ASP A 29 2.84 -15.28 11.94
N ALA A 30 2.53 -14.69 10.78
CA ALA A 30 1.71 -15.34 9.78
C ALA A 30 2.50 -16.51 9.20
N HIS A 31 2.10 -17.73 9.58
CA HIS A 31 2.26 -18.82 8.64
C HIS A 31 1.57 -18.37 7.35
N ILE A 32 2.33 -18.02 6.29
CA ILE A 32 1.85 -17.56 4.97
C ILE A 32 0.80 -18.53 4.34
N LYS A 33 0.54 -19.66 5.00
CA LYS A 33 -0.40 -20.73 4.65
C LYS A 33 -1.81 -20.56 5.28
N THR A 34 -2.01 -19.72 6.30
CA THR A 34 -3.33 -19.50 6.96
C THR A 34 -3.78 -18.05 6.89
N GLU A 35 -5.08 -17.78 7.01
CA GLU A 35 -5.61 -16.40 7.03
C GLU A 35 -5.04 -15.61 8.22
N PRO A 36 -4.55 -14.36 8.03
CA PRO A 36 -3.96 -13.57 9.09
C PRO A 36 -5.00 -13.04 10.07
N GLU A 37 -4.66 -13.04 11.35
CA GLU A 37 -5.47 -12.42 12.41
C GLU A 37 -5.18 -10.93 12.59
N GLY A 38 -4.20 -10.40 11.85
CA GLY A 38 -3.82 -8.99 11.87
C GLY A 38 -2.76 -8.68 10.81
N PHE A 39 -2.58 -7.39 10.55
CA PHE A 39 -1.71 -6.92 9.47
C PHE A 39 -0.82 -5.75 9.88
N ASP A 40 0.38 -5.66 9.30
CA ASP A 40 1.03 -4.37 9.10
C ASP A 40 0.72 -3.84 7.69
N CYS A 41 1.16 -2.61 7.38
CA CYS A 41 0.79 -1.95 6.13
C CYS A 41 1.25 -2.70 4.88
N SER A 42 2.50 -3.17 4.85
CA SER A 42 3.07 -3.84 3.67
C SER A 42 2.68 -5.31 3.59
N PHE A 43 2.46 -5.99 4.72
CA PHE A 43 1.91 -7.34 4.72
C PHE A 43 0.45 -7.34 4.27
N PHE A 44 -0.33 -6.31 4.61
CA PHE A 44 -1.70 -6.14 4.12
C PHE A 44 -1.74 -6.07 2.59
N THR A 45 -0.95 -5.18 1.98
CA THR A 45 -0.90 -5.04 0.52
C THR A 45 -0.36 -6.32 -0.14
N TYR A 46 0.69 -6.94 0.43
CA TYR A 46 1.18 -8.24 -0.03
C TYR A 46 0.07 -9.29 -0.08
N TRP A 47 -0.67 -9.45 1.03
CA TRP A 47 -1.69 -10.47 1.16
C TRP A 47 -2.84 -10.25 0.18
N VAL A 48 -3.30 -9.01 0.07
CA VAL A 48 -4.38 -8.64 -0.87
C VAL A 48 -3.96 -8.94 -2.31
N TYR A 49 -2.78 -8.52 -2.75
CA TYR A 49 -2.32 -8.72 -4.13
C TYR A 49 -2.08 -10.20 -4.44
N LYS A 50 -1.48 -10.93 -3.49
CA LYS A 50 -1.28 -12.37 -3.63
C LYS A 50 -2.60 -13.13 -3.74
N LYS A 51 -3.57 -12.83 -2.88
CA LYS A 51 -4.86 -13.55 -2.86
C LYS A 51 -5.80 -13.14 -3.99
N ALA A 52 -5.76 -11.88 -4.44
CA ALA A 52 -6.64 -11.40 -5.49
C ALA A 52 -6.11 -11.74 -6.89
N LEU A 53 -4.80 -11.61 -7.11
CA LEU A 53 -4.19 -11.63 -8.44
C LEU A 53 -3.05 -12.65 -8.60
N ALA A 54 -2.71 -13.42 -7.56
CA ALA A 54 -1.49 -14.23 -7.51
C ALA A 54 -0.20 -13.42 -7.73
N LEU A 55 -0.23 -12.12 -7.43
CA LEU A 55 0.92 -11.22 -7.56
C LEU A 55 1.61 -11.09 -6.21
N GLU A 56 2.85 -11.58 -6.13
CA GLU A 56 3.64 -11.51 -4.91
C GLU A 56 4.47 -10.22 -4.86
N LEU A 57 4.09 -9.35 -3.92
CA LEU A 57 4.85 -8.16 -3.58
C LEU A 57 5.95 -8.49 -2.55
N PRO A 58 7.01 -7.67 -2.44
CA PRO A 58 7.90 -7.72 -1.28
C PRO A 58 7.14 -7.45 0.04
N LEU A 59 7.65 -7.95 1.16
CA LEU A 59 7.00 -7.80 2.48
C LEU A 59 7.25 -6.43 3.14
N SER A 60 8.16 -5.61 2.60
CA SER A 60 8.47 -4.26 3.08
C SER A 60 7.92 -3.20 2.14
N SER A 61 7.32 -2.14 2.67
CA SER A 61 6.76 -1.03 1.87
C SER A 61 7.79 -0.36 0.97
N LEU A 62 9.01 -0.13 1.46
CA LEU A 62 10.10 0.44 0.68
C LEU A 62 10.47 -0.46 -0.51
N ALA A 63 10.53 -1.78 -0.28
CA ALA A 63 10.82 -2.75 -1.34
C ALA A 63 9.65 -2.83 -2.35
N GLN A 64 8.40 -2.73 -1.91
CA GLN A 64 7.25 -2.66 -2.82
C GLN A 64 7.34 -1.47 -3.76
N ALA A 65 7.65 -0.28 -3.25
CA ALA A 65 7.82 0.90 -4.11
C ALA A 65 8.96 0.71 -5.12
N SER A 66 10.07 0.10 -4.70
CA SER A 66 11.21 -0.17 -5.59
C SER A 66 10.84 -1.08 -6.78
N VAL A 67 9.87 -1.99 -6.63
CA VAL A 67 9.40 -2.85 -7.73
C VAL A 67 8.76 -2.01 -8.82
N ALA A 68 7.85 -1.10 -8.48
CA ALA A 68 7.19 -0.25 -9.45
C ALA A 68 8.18 0.73 -10.11
N PHE A 69 9.14 1.24 -9.33
CA PHE A 69 10.23 2.08 -9.83
C PHE A 69 11.07 1.35 -10.89
N ARG A 70 11.61 0.15 -10.55
CA ARG A 70 12.45 -0.64 -11.46
C ARG A 70 11.71 -1.11 -12.72
N ASN A 71 10.41 -1.28 -12.63
CA ASN A 71 9.56 -1.66 -13.76
C ASN A 71 9.08 -0.46 -14.60
N ASN A 72 9.48 0.78 -14.26
CA ASN A 72 9.01 2.00 -14.91
C ASN A 72 7.48 2.15 -14.89
N THR A 73 6.88 1.83 -13.75
CA THR A 73 5.42 1.85 -13.50
C THR A 73 5.03 2.82 -12.37
N GLU A 74 5.91 3.78 -12.06
CA GLU A 74 5.59 4.89 -11.16
C GLU A 74 4.55 5.82 -11.81
N VAL A 75 3.47 6.08 -11.08
CA VAL A 75 2.47 7.08 -11.46
C VAL A 75 2.91 8.43 -10.93
N GLN A 76 3.10 9.40 -11.82
CA GLN A 76 3.75 10.67 -11.49
C GLN A 76 2.88 11.62 -10.66
N ASN A 77 1.56 11.58 -10.87
CA ASN A 77 0.62 12.47 -10.18
C ASN A 77 -0.53 11.69 -9.55
N LEU A 78 -1.03 12.18 -8.41
CA LEU A 78 -2.21 11.63 -7.75
C LEU A 78 -3.47 11.69 -8.65
N SER A 79 -3.57 12.67 -9.54
CA SER A 79 -4.67 12.77 -10.51
C SER A 79 -4.69 11.62 -11.52
N ASP A 80 -3.54 11.02 -11.78
CA ASP A 80 -3.38 9.90 -12.71
C ASP A 80 -3.50 8.54 -11.99
N ALA A 81 -3.45 8.57 -10.65
CA ALA A 81 -3.62 7.39 -9.81
C ALA A 81 -5.04 6.85 -9.95
N LYS A 82 -5.12 5.54 -10.02
CA LYS A 82 -6.37 4.82 -10.27
C LYS A 82 -6.56 3.73 -9.22
N THR A 83 -7.76 3.17 -9.18
CA THR A 83 -8.13 2.14 -8.20
C THR A 83 -7.23 0.93 -8.28
N GLY A 84 -6.69 0.53 -7.13
CA GLY A 84 -5.71 -0.56 -7.00
C GLY A 84 -4.26 -0.17 -7.30
N ASP A 85 -3.94 1.12 -7.47
CA ASP A 85 -2.55 1.58 -7.33
C ASP A 85 -2.20 1.70 -5.83
N LEU A 86 -0.93 1.51 -5.49
CA LEU A 86 -0.45 1.68 -4.11
C LEU A 86 0.05 3.10 -3.90
N LEU A 87 -0.48 3.78 -2.90
CA LEU A 87 0.06 5.04 -2.40
C LEU A 87 1.05 4.76 -1.29
N PHE A 88 2.27 5.25 -1.47
CA PHE A 88 3.31 5.20 -0.46
C PHE A 88 3.44 6.56 0.20
N PHE A 89 3.48 6.54 1.52
CA PHE A 89 3.52 7.73 2.34
C PHE A 89 4.81 7.78 3.15
N LYS A 90 5.22 8.99 3.49
CA LYS A 90 6.38 9.23 4.34
C LYS A 90 6.30 8.50 5.70
N GLY A 91 5.10 8.39 6.27
CA GLY A 91 4.87 7.87 7.61
C GLY A 91 5.44 8.79 8.70
N ASP A 92 5.24 8.43 9.97
CA ASP A 92 5.81 9.18 11.10
C ASP A 92 7.35 9.07 11.14
N GLN A 93 7.88 7.94 10.67
CA GLN A 93 9.31 7.69 10.44
C GLN A 93 9.44 7.02 9.08
N GLY A 94 9.88 7.79 8.08
CA GLY A 94 10.10 7.27 6.74
C GLY A 94 11.50 6.68 6.61
N HIS A 95 11.60 5.53 5.95
CA HIS A 95 12.87 4.89 5.63
C HIS A 95 13.26 5.18 4.19
N TYR A 96 14.54 5.43 3.95
CA TYR A 96 15.09 5.66 2.62
C TYR A 96 16.28 4.72 2.39
N ASN A 97 16.45 4.30 1.14
CA ASN A 97 17.59 3.51 0.71
C ASN A 97 17.93 3.83 -0.74
N GLU A 98 19.02 4.57 -0.93
CA GLU A 98 19.54 5.00 -2.24
C GLU A 98 19.75 3.81 -3.21
N SER A 99 20.22 2.65 -2.73
CA SER A 99 20.44 1.48 -3.60
C SER A 99 19.16 0.89 -4.23
N LEU A 100 17.98 1.27 -3.73
CA LEU A 100 16.71 0.82 -4.29
C LEU A 100 16.22 1.74 -5.41
N PHE A 101 16.76 2.96 -5.52
CA PHE A 101 16.27 4.03 -6.37
C PHE A 101 17.45 4.70 -7.10
N ASP A 102 17.54 4.51 -8.41
CA ASP A 102 18.64 5.03 -9.26
C ASP A 102 18.49 6.52 -9.60
N ASN A 103 17.45 7.15 -9.06
CA ASN A 103 17.19 8.57 -9.19
C ASN A 103 17.62 9.26 -7.89
N GLN A 104 18.24 10.43 -8.02
CA GLN A 104 18.69 11.30 -6.91
C GLN A 104 17.51 11.89 -6.09
N ARG A 105 16.44 11.11 -5.89
CA ARG A 105 15.21 11.46 -5.17
C ARG A 105 15.26 10.80 -3.80
N ASP A 106 15.17 11.63 -2.77
CA ASP A 106 15.00 11.19 -1.39
C ASP A 106 13.58 10.68 -1.15
N ILE A 107 13.34 9.40 -1.46
CA ILE A 107 12.04 8.73 -1.33
C ILE A 107 11.93 8.06 0.04
N TYR A 108 11.50 8.84 1.04
CA TYR A 108 11.23 8.31 2.38
C TYR A 108 9.86 7.63 2.44
N ILE A 109 9.82 6.35 2.79
CA ILE A 109 8.59 5.56 2.88
C ILE A 109 8.46 4.95 4.28
N GLY A 110 7.34 5.21 4.93
CA GLY A 110 7.00 4.67 6.25
C GLY A 110 5.63 3.99 6.29
N HIS A 111 4.78 4.18 5.27
CA HIS A 111 3.44 3.57 5.21
C HIS A 111 2.98 3.34 3.77
N VAL A 112 2.05 2.41 3.58
CA VAL A 112 1.45 2.10 2.26
C VAL A 112 -0.04 1.80 2.38
N GLY A 113 -0.80 2.15 1.35
CA GLY A 113 -2.23 1.84 1.24
C GLY A 113 -2.70 1.68 -0.21
N ILE A 114 -3.87 1.05 -0.38
CA ILE A 114 -4.49 0.78 -1.68
C ILE A 114 -5.46 1.90 -2.01
N TYR A 115 -5.27 2.59 -3.14
CA TYR A 115 -6.12 3.71 -3.55
C TYR A 115 -7.42 3.25 -4.21
N ILE A 116 -8.49 4.02 -4.01
CA ILE A 116 -9.77 3.92 -4.70
C ILE A 116 -10.08 5.28 -5.32
N GLN A 117 -9.93 5.37 -6.64
CA GLN A 117 -10.04 6.62 -7.38
C GLN A 117 -11.44 7.21 -7.32
N GLU A 118 -12.47 6.37 -7.45
CA GLU A 118 -13.86 6.81 -7.55
C GLU A 118 -14.34 7.50 -6.27
N THR A 119 -13.79 7.10 -5.13
CA THR A 119 -14.16 7.62 -3.82
C THR A 119 -13.09 8.53 -3.20
N GLY A 120 -11.86 8.53 -3.72
CA GLY A 120 -10.72 9.21 -3.10
C GLY A 120 -10.31 8.58 -1.76
N GLU A 121 -10.60 7.29 -1.58
CA GLU A 121 -10.33 6.56 -0.34
C GLU A 121 -9.05 5.73 -0.44
N VAL A 122 -8.51 5.39 0.72
CA VAL A 122 -7.39 4.48 0.87
C VAL A 122 -7.80 3.36 1.82
N ILE A 123 -7.60 2.11 1.41
CA ILE A 123 -7.68 0.96 2.32
C ILE A 123 -6.26 0.64 2.80
N HIS A 124 -6.04 0.61 4.11
CA HIS A 124 -4.72 0.36 4.70
C HIS A 124 -4.82 -0.21 6.11
N ALA A 125 -3.76 -0.89 6.56
CA ALA A 125 -3.58 -1.29 7.95
C ALA A 125 -2.85 -0.18 8.72
N GLN A 126 -3.56 0.52 9.60
CA GLN A 126 -3.07 1.66 10.37
C GLN A 126 -2.75 1.24 11.82
N SER A 127 -1.61 1.70 12.35
CA SER A 127 -1.02 1.24 13.63
C SER A 127 -1.94 1.23 14.85
N LYS A 128 -2.92 2.13 14.93
CA LYS A 128 -3.88 2.28 16.03
C LYS A 128 -5.27 1.75 15.70
N MET A 129 -5.63 1.74 14.42
CA MET A 129 -7.01 1.49 13.96
C MET A 129 -7.20 0.12 13.29
N GLY A 130 -6.12 -0.59 12.97
CA GLY A 130 -6.19 -1.81 12.17
C GLY A 130 -6.47 -1.52 10.69
N VAL A 131 -7.06 -2.49 9.99
CA VAL A 131 -7.44 -2.35 8.58
C VAL A 131 -8.67 -1.47 8.47
N ILE A 132 -8.51 -0.30 7.87
CA ILE A 132 -9.57 0.69 7.71
C ILE A 132 -9.62 1.23 6.29
N LYS A 133 -10.77 1.81 5.93
CA LYS A 133 -10.99 2.55 4.69
C LYS A 133 -11.39 3.97 5.06
N GLU A 134 -10.61 4.95 4.63
CA GLU A 134 -10.86 6.36 4.92
C GLU A 134 -10.44 7.27 3.75
N LYS A 135 -10.96 8.51 3.72
CA LYS A 135 -10.61 9.47 2.67
C LYS A 135 -9.14 9.86 2.78
N LEU A 136 -8.46 9.93 1.63
CA LEU A 136 -7.07 10.40 1.57
C LEU A 136 -6.94 11.83 2.12
N VAL A 137 -7.92 12.69 1.83
CA VAL A 137 -7.92 14.08 2.31
C VAL A 137 -8.02 14.16 3.85
N ASP A 138 -8.73 13.23 4.49
CA ASP A 138 -8.86 13.20 5.95
C ASP A 138 -7.57 12.72 6.60
N LEU A 139 -6.90 11.73 6.00
CA LEU A 139 -5.57 11.28 6.40
C LEU A 139 -4.56 12.43 6.35
N GLN A 140 -4.52 13.13 5.21
CA GLN A 140 -3.62 14.27 4.98
C GLN A 140 -3.94 15.45 5.91
N THR A 141 -5.21 15.68 6.23
CA THR A 141 -5.60 16.73 7.18
C THR A 141 -5.19 16.37 8.60
N ARG A 142 -5.36 15.11 9.00
CA ARG A 142 -5.06 14.64 10.36
C ARG A 142 -3.56 14.60 10.66
N ASN A 143 -2.74 14.17 9.70
CA ASN A 143 -1.28 14.17 9.84
C ASN A 143 -0.62 14.42 8.47
N PRO A 144 -0.50 15.69 8.05
CA PRO A 144 -0.02 16.05 6.71
C PRO A 144 1.43 15.64 6.47
N ARG A 145 2.26 15.60 7.53
CA ARG A 145 3.65 15.16 7.43
C ARG A 145 3.75 13.67 7.16
N ALA A 146 3.00 12.84 7.88
CA ALA A 146 3.06 11.39 7.73
C ALA A 146 2.35 10.90 6.47
N TYR A 147 1.24 11.52 6.07
CA TYR A 147 0.45 11.12 4.91
C TYR A 147 0.73 11.94 3.66
N GLN A 148 1.89 12.59 3.60
CA GLN A 148 2.43 13.08 2.33
C GLN A 148 2.67 11.88 1.41
N VAL A 149 2.02 11.86 0.25
CA VAL A 149 2.27 10.86 -0.80
C VAL A 149 3.66 11.10 -1.37
N THR A 150 4.53 10.12 -1.27
CA THR A 150 5.93 10.20 -1.71
C THR A 150 6.16 9.44 -3.02
N PHE A 151 5.38 8.38 -3.24
CA PHE A 151 5.49 7.53 -4.43
C PHE A 151 4.13 6.86 -4.71
N ILE A 152 3.84 6.59 -5.98
CA ILE A 152 2.64 5.86 -6.40
C ILE A 152 3.06 4.75 -7.36
N GLY A 153 2.71 3.51 -7.02
CA GLY A 153 3.07 2.34 -7.82
C GLY A 153 1.85 1.68 -8.47
N ASN A 154 1.93 1.47 -9.79
CA ASN A 154 1.07 0.54 -10.50
C ASN A 154 1.79 -0.82 -10.64
N TYR A 155 1.06 -1.94 -10.51
CA TYR A 155 1.66 -3.28 -10.50
C TYR A 155 1.07 -4.24 -11.54
N TYR A 156 0.17 -3.79 -12.44
CA TYR A 156 -0.55 -4.70 -13.33
C TYR A 156 -1.29 -4.05 -14.50
#